data_AF-A0A9X0HWU0-F1
#
_entry.id   AF-A0A9X0HWU0-F1
#
_cell.length_a   1.000
_cell.length_b   1.000
_cell.length_c   1.000
_cell.angle_alpha   90.00
_cell.angle_beta   90.00
_cell.angle_gamma   90.00
#
_symmetry.space_group_name_H-M   'P 1'
#
loop_
_entity.id
_entity.type
_entity.pdbx_description
1 polymer ?
#
loop_
_entity_poly.entity_id
_entity_poly.type
_entity_poly.pdbx_seq_one_letter_code
_entity_poly.pdbx_strand_id
1 'polypeptide(L)'
;MPSSRFHPDLRRAARLVPKQVITPVTLPIVRMVTRRMWQRVPRDVEQLTLPSGVGVRLYRPTGGSLTGPALLWIHGGGFLIGHPGQDDQLCRRFARRLGVTVASVDYRLAPEHAYPTPLEDCYSALTWLAALPSVDPDRIAIGGASAGGGLAASLALLARDRGEVAPAAQLLVYPMLDDRTVHRRGLDNPGHRLWNQSSNKFGWTAYLGDADPAVAVPARREDLAGLPPAWVGVGDLDLFHDEDLAYAERLKAAGVPCDVEVVEGAFHGFDGILPKASVSQQFFDSQCAMLQRALAPAAA
;
A
#
# COMPACT_ATOMS: atom_id res chain seq x y z
N MET A 1 -2.45 30.75 -1.55
CA MET A 1 -2.58 29.73 -2.61
C MET A 1 -4.03 29.72 -3.05
N PRO A 2 -4.36 29.92 -4.34
CA PRO A 2 -5.75 29.89 -4.74
C PRO A 2 -6.29 28.48 -4.45
N SER A 3 -7.37 28.41 -3.70
CA SER A 3 -7.98 27.14 -3.29
C SER A 3 -8.53 26.32 -4.46
N SER A 4 -8.36 26.77 -5.69
CA SER A 4 -8.91 26.20 -6.91
C SER A 4 -8.24 24.91 -7.38
N ARG A 5 -6.98 24.62 -6.98
CA ARG A 5 -6.27 23.40 -7.42
C ARG A 5 -6.69 22.11 -6.70
N PHE A 6 -7.21 22.21 -5.48
CA PHE A 6 -7.69 21.01 -4.78
C PHE A 6 -9.08 20.64 -5.28
N HIS A 7 -9.31 19.32 -5.40
CA HIS A 7 -10.61 18.75 -5.70
C HIS A 7 -11.67 19.37 -4.75
N PRO A 8 -12.87 19.73 -5.24
CA PRO A 8 -13.90 20.38 -4.43
C PRO A 8 -14.16 19.70 -3.08
N ASP A 9 -14.25 18.37 -3.08
CA ASP A 9 -14.47 17.57 -1.87
C ASP A 9 -13.33 17.65 -0.86
N LEU A 10 -12.10 17.88 -1.33
CA LEU A 10 -10.87 17.80 -0.53
C LEU A 10 -10.40 19.17 -0.04
N ARG A 11 -10.85 20.24 -0.70
CA ARG A 11 -10.38 21.62 -0.52
C ARG A 11 -10.44 22.14 0.92
N ARG A 12 -11.45 21.76 1.70
CA ARG A 12 -11.59 22.19 3.10
C ARG A 12 -10.54 21.51 3.98
N ALA A 13 -10.41 20.19 3.88
CA ALA A 13 -9.42 19.43 4.64
C ALA A 13 -7.98 19.80 4.25
N ALA A 14 -7.72 20.03 2.95
CA ALA A 14 -6.41 20.43 2.45
C ALA A 14 -5.86 21.73 3.09
N ARG A 15 -6.70 22.57 3.72
CA ARG A 15 -6.24 23.75 4.47
C ARG A 15 -5.73 23.43 5.88
N LEU A 16 -6.14 22.29 6.43
CA LEU A 16 -5.86 21.86 7.80
C LEU A 16 -4.83 20.72 7.87
N VAL A 17 -4.75 19.91 6.80
CA VAL A 17 -3.79 18.81 6.72
C VAL A 17 -2.36 19.37 6.66
N PRO A 18 -1.44 18.91 7.52
CA PRO A 18 -0.06 19.37 7.50
C PRO A 18 0.65 18.92 6.22
N LYS A 19 1.69 19.65 5.81
CA LYS A 19 2.54 19.29 4.67
C LYS A 19 3.56 18.19 5.01
N GLN A 20 3.96 18.12 6.27
CA GLN A 20 4.98 17.21 6.77
C GLN A 20 4.54 16.68 8.13
N VAL A 21 4.65 15.38 8.32
CA VAL A 21 4.24 14.72 9.57
C VAL A 21 5.44 14.17 10.35
N ILE A 22 6.57 13.90 9.69
CA ILE A 22 7.67 13.12 10.28
C ILE A 22 9.03 13.80 10.08
N THR A 23 9.83 13.81 11.15
CA THR A 23 11.27 14.09 11.17
C THR A 23 11.98 13.08 12.09
N PRO A 24 13.32 12.95 12.04
CA PRO A 24 14.05 12.05 12.95
C PRO A 24 13.79 12.33 14.44
N VAL A 25 13.62 13.61 14.81
CA VAL A 25 13.39 14.03 16.20
C VAL A 25 11.98 13.67 16.66
N THR A 26 10.97 13.80 15.79
CA THR A 26 9.57 13.52 16.17
C THR A 26 9.20 12.05 16.07
N LEU A 27 9.99 11.24 15.36
CA LEU A 27 9.68 9.85 15.03
C LEU A 27 9.31 8.98 16.25
N PRO A 28 10.09 8.94 17.37
CA PRO A 28 9.75 8.09 18.51
C PRO A 28 8.41 8.47 19.16
N ILE A 29 8.14 9.77 19.25
CA ILE A 29 6.89 10.29 19.82
C ILE A 29 5.72 9.97 18.91
N VAL A 30 5.85 10.22 17.61
CA VAL A 30 4.81 9.90 16.61
C VAL A 30 4.48 8.42 16.69
N ARG A 31 5.48 7.52 16.68
CA ARG A 31 5.28 6.07 16.80
C ARG A 31 4.54 5.66 18.07
N MET A 32 4.93 6.22 19.21
CA MET A 32 4.28 5.92 20.49
C MET A 32 2.79 6.31 20.43
N VAL A 33 2.49 7.50 19.95
CA VAL A 33 1.13 8.03 19.86
C VAL A 33 0.29 7.22 18.87
N THR A 34 0.81 6.98 17.67
CA THR A 34 0.12 6.25 16.61
C THR A 34 -0.15 4.80 16.99
N ARG A 35 0.84 4.11 17.57
CA ARG A 35 0.65 2.73 18.03
C ARG A 35 -0.41 2.66 19.11
N ARG A 36 -0.40 3.57 20.10
CA ARG A 36 -1.43 3.61 21.14
C ARG A 36 -2.82 3.92 20.59
N MET A 37 -2.92 4.74 19.54
CA MET A 37 -4.17 5.07 18.87
C MET A 37 -4.78 3.84 18.18
N TRP A 38 -3.96 3.00 17.55
CA TRP A 38 -4.40 1.89 16.70
C TRP A 38 -4.20 0.50 17.30
N GLN A 39 -3.71 0.40 18.54
CA GLN A 39 -3.48 -0.88 19.23
C GLN A 39 -4.78 -1.67 19.47
N ARG A 40 -5.91 -0.99 19.62
CA ARG A 40 -7.18 -1.66 19.93
C ARG A 40 -7.65 -2.46 18.72
N VAL A 41 -7.83 -3.76 18.93
CA VAL A 41 -8.38 -4.66 17.91
C VAL A 41 -9.91 -4.62 17.98
N PRO A 42 -10.62 -4.42 16.87
CA PRO A 42 -12.07 -4.58 16.82
C PRO A 42 -12.49 -6.02 17.16
N ARG A 43 -13.70 -6.20 17.71
CA ARG A 43 -14.15 -7.54 18.19
C ARG A 43 -14.29 -8.58 17.08
N ASP A 44 -14.52 -8.13 15.85
CA ASP A 44 -14.69 -8.93 14.64
C ASP A 44 -13.38 -9.13 13.86
N VAL A 45 -12.24 -8.86 14.50
CA VAL A 45 -10.90 -8.97 13.89
C VAL A 45 -10.03 -9.87 14.76
N GLU A 46 -9.39 -10.85 14.12
CA GLU A 46 -8.43 -11.73 14.79
C GLU A 46 -7.04 -11.07 14.73
N GLN A 47 -6.34 -10.99 15.86
CA GLN A 47 -4.93 -10.60 15.89
C GLN A 47 -4.07 -11.82 16.16
N LEU A 48 -3.15 -12.09 15.24
CA LEU A 48 -2.29 -13.27 15.22
C LEU A 48 -0.82 -12.83 15.18
N THR A 49 0.05 -13.68 15.73
CA THR A 49 1.50 -13.59 15.54
C THR A 49 1.96 -14.84 14.82
N LEU A 50 2.60 -14.67 13.67
CA LEU A 50 3.12 -15.77 12.86
C LEU A 50 4.33 -16.41 13.55
N PRO A 51 4.73 -17.65 13.18
CA PRO A 51 5.96 -18.27 13.69
C PRO A 51 7.23 -17.44 13.45
N SER A 52 7.24 -16.61 12.40
CA SER A 52 8.30 -15.63 12.10
C SER A 52 8.35 -14.45 13.07
N GLY A 53 7.36 -14.30 13.97
CA GLY A 53 7.21 -13.17 14.88
C GLY A 53 6.42 -12.00 14.30
N VAL A 54 6.03 -12.06 13.02
CA VAL A 54 5.28 -11.00 12.33
C VAL A 54 3.83 -10.98 12.81
N GLY A 55 3.29 -9.79 13.10
CA GLY A 55 1.90 -9.63 13.47
C GLY A 55 0.98 -9.59 12.24
N VAL A 56 -0.23 -10.13 12.35
CA VAL A 56 -1.26 -10.05 11.32
C VAL A 56 -2.62 -9.77 11.96
N ARG A 57 -3.38 -8.84 11.38
CA ARG A 57 -4.82 -8.70 11.65
C ARG A 57 -5.61 -9.36 10.53
N LEU A 58 -6.44 -10.34 10.87
CA LEU A 58 -7.22 -11.12 9.92
C LEU A 58 -8.70 -10.72 9.98
N TYR A 59 -9.26 -10.42 8.82
CA TYR A 59 -10.66 -10.04 8.63
C TYR A 59 -11.33 -11.11 7.78
N ARG A 60 -12.29 -11.82 8.37
CA ARG A 60 -13.03 -12.89 7.69
C ARG A 60 -14.27 -12.31 6.99
N PRO A 61 -14.61 -12.77 5.77
CA PRO A 61 -15.87 -12.39 5.13
C PRO A 61 -17.06 -13.02 5.88
N THR A 62 -18.19 -12.32 5.90
CA THR A 62 -19.43 -12.86 6.49
C THR A 62 -20.12 -13.78 5.48
N GLY A 63 -20.24 -15.08 5.81
CA GLY A 63 -21.11 -16.03 5.08
C GLY A 63 -20.56 -16.60 3.75
N GLY A 64 -19.30 -17.04 3.71
CA GLY A 64 -18.63 -17.54 2.50
C GLY A 64 -18.43 -19.07 2.40
N SER A 65 -17.90 -19.48 1.24
CA SER A 65 -17.35 -20.82 0.97
C SER A 65 -16.31 -21.24 2.02
N LEU A 66 -16.13 -22.55 2.20
CA LEU A 66 -15.08 -23.10 3.08
C LEU A 66 -13.68 -22.62 2.68
N THR A 67 -13.45 -22.33 1.39
CA THR A 67 -12.21 -21.82 0.81
C THR A 67 -12.54 -20.72 -0.21
N GLY A 68 -11.83 -19.58 -0.16
CA GLY A 68 -12.15 -18.42 -0.99
C GLY A 68 -11.00 -17.44 -1.21
N PRO A 69 -11.24 -16.36 -1.96
CA PRO A 69 -10.20 -15.40 -2.33
C PRO A 69 -9.69 -14.62 -1.11
N ALA A 70 -8.45 -14.14 -1.21
CA ALA A 70 -7.83 -13.33 -0.17
C ALA A 70 -7.11 -12.09 -0.68
N LEU A 71 -6.90 -11.14 0.23
CA LEU A 71 -6.10 -9.93 0.04
C LEU A 71 -5.09 -9.81 1.18
N LEU A 72 -3.81 -9.76 0.86
CA LEU A 72 -2.79 -9.25 1.78
C LEU A 72 -2.76 -7.72 1.66
N TRP A 73 -3.04 -7.02 2.75
CA TRP A 73 -2.98 -5.56 2.83
C TRP A 73 -1.73 -5.11 3.59
N ILE A 74 -0.99 -4.17 3.01
CA ILE A 74 0.24 -3.61 3.58
C ILE A 74 0.02 -2.13 3.83
N HIS A 75 0.11 -1.75 5.10
CA HIS A 75 -0.22 -0.41 5.54
C HIS A 75 0.85 0.62 5.12
N GLY A 76 0.47 1.89 4.99
CA GLY A 76 1.42 2.97 4.69
C GLY A 76 2.19 3.47 5.90
N GLY A 77 3.03 4.50 5.68
CA GLY A 77 3.78 5.18 6.75
C GLY A 77 5.25 5.46 6.44
N GLY A 78 5.64 5.46 5.16
CA GLY A 78 7.00 5.82 4.74
C GLY A 78 8.09 4.87 5.23
N PHE A 79 7.75 3.61 5.50
CA PHE A 79 8.58 2.59 6.18
C PHE A 79 8.94 2.90 7.65
N LEU A 80 8.63 4.12 8.11
CA LEU A 80 9.04 4.67 9.39
C LEU A 80 7.96 4.53 10.45
N ILE A 81 6.70 4.70 10.09
CA ILE A 81 5.54 4.63 10.99
C ILE A 81 4.47 3.72 10.41
N GLY A 82 3.34 3.65 11.09
CA GLY A 82 2.18 2.88 10.67
C GLY A 82 1.91 1.74 11.64
N HIS A 83 0.72 1.17 11.49
CA HIS A 83 0.24 0.01 12.22
C HIS A 83 -0.96 -0.53 11.45
N PRO A 84 -1.20 -1.85 11.36
CA PRO A 84 -2.32 -2.42 10.59
C PRO A 84 -3.67 -1.86 11.06
N GLY A 85 -3.79 -1.49 12.33
CA GLY A 85 -5.01 -0.90 12.89
C GLY A 85 -5.42 0.46 12.34
N GLN A 86 -4.52 1.18 11.65
CA GLN A 86 -4.89 2.42 10.97
C GLN A 86 -5.83 2.15 9.78
N ASP A 87 -5.75 0.95 9.20
CA ASP A 87 -6.51 0.52 8.04
C ASP A 87 -7.62 -0.49 8.38
N ASP A 88 -7.94 -0.70 9.68
CA ASP A 88 -8.97 -1.66 10.12
C ASP A 88 -10.30 -1.45 9.36
N GLN A 89 -10.73 -0.20 9.25
CA GLN A 89 -12.00 0.11 8.58
C GLN A 89 -11.93 -0.16 7.08
N LEU A 90 -10.80 0.11 6.44
CA LEU A 90 -10.59 -0.18 5.02
C LEU A 90 -10.58 -1.69 4.76
N CYS A 91 -9.82 -2.44 5.55
CA CYS A 91 -9.76 -3.90 5.45
C CYS A 91 -11.14 -4.54 5.67
N ARG A 92 -11.92 -4.05 6.65
CA ARG A 92 -13.31 -4.49 6.87
C ARG A 92 -14.25 -4.11 5.73
N ARG A 93 -13.98 -3.02 5.01
CA ARG A 93 -14.75 -2.67 3.80
C ARG A 93 -14.44 -3.62 2.66
N PHE A 94 -13.17 -3.93 2.40
CA PHE A 94 -12.79 -4.93 1.40
C PHE A 94 -13.39 -6.29 1.71
N ALA A 95 -13.21 -6.80 2.94
CA ALA A 95 -13.74 -8.10 3.35
C ALA A 95 -15.25 -8.21 3.15
N ARG A 96 -16.02 -7.18 3.52
CA ARG A 96 -17.48 -7.16 3.36
C ARG A 96 -17.93 -6.95 1.91
N ARG A 97 -17.28 -6.04 1.17
CA ARG A 97 -17.70 -5.66 -0.18
C ARG A 97 -17.39 -6.75 -1.19
N LEU A 98 -16.26 -7.43 -1.03
CA LEU A 98 -15.76 -8.41 -1.99
C LEU A 98 -15.96 -9.86 -1.51
N GLY A 99 -16.32 -10.08 -0.23
CA GLY A 99 -16.42 -11.42 0.32
C GLY A 99 -15.07 -12.14 0.41
N VAL A 100 -13.98 -11.38 0.58
CA VAL A 100 -12.60 -11.89 0.62
C VAL A 100 -12.08 -11.98 2.05
N THR A 101 -11.17 -12.91 2.32
CA THR A 101 -10.34 -12.85 3.54
C THR A 101 -9.31 -11.74 3.37
N VAL A 102 -9.18 -10.83 4.35
CA VAL A 102 -8.11 -9.82 4.33
C VAL A 102 -7.13 -10.11 5.45
N ALA A 103 -5.83 -10.12 5.16
CA ALA A 103 -4.78 -10.14 6.16
C ALA A 103 -4.00 -8.82 6.09
N SER A 104 -4.02 -8.04 7.16
CA SER A 104 -3.25 -6.79 7.28
C SER A 104 -2.00 -7.04 8.10
N VAL A 105 -0.83 -6.91 7.47
CA VAL A 105 0.46 -7.26 8.07
C VAL A 105 1.02 -6.12 8.93
N ASP A 106 1.53 -6.45 10.12
CA ASP A 106 2.28 -5.58 11.04
C ASP A 106 3.78 -5.79 10.80
N TYR A 107 4.27 -5.27 9.66
CA TYR A 107 5.66 -5.44 9.26
C TYR A 107 6.59 -4.57 10.11
N ARG A 108 7.80 -5.05 10.38
CA ARG A 108 8.80 -4.30 11.15
C ARG A 108 9.25 -3.04 10.41
N LEU A 109 9.49 -1.97 11.15
CA LEU A 109 9.73 -0.63 10.59
C LEU A 109 11.23 -0.27 10.59
N ALA A 110 11.62 0.50 9.58
CA ALA A 110 12.92 1.14 9.50
C ALA A 110 12.99 2.38 10.41
N PRO A 111 14.17 2.81 10.91
CA PRO A 111 15.49 2.29 10.58
C PRO A 111 15.93 1.05 11.39
N GLU A 112 15.21 0.67 12.45
CA GLU A 112 15.59 -0.48 13.29
C GLU A 112 15.60 -1.78 12.50
N HIS A 113 14.72 -1.87 11.51
CA HIS A 113 14.61 -2.97 10.57
C HIS A 113 14.59 -2.43 9.14
N ALA A 114 15.77 -2.09 8.61
CA ALA A 114 15.95 -1.70 7.21
C ALA A 114 15.71 -2.87 6.24
N TYR A 115 15.78 -2.60 4.94
CA TYR A 115 15.74 -3.62 3.89
C TYR A 115 16.76 -4.75 4.19
N PRO A 116 16.39 -6.04 4.01
CA PRO A 116 15.14 -6.54 3.43
C PRO A 116 14.03 -6.84 4.46
N THR A 117 14.22 -6.53 5.75
CA THR A 117 13.34 -7.05 6.82
C THR A 117 11.85 -6.72 6.64
N PRO A 118 11.43 -5.47 6.33
CA PRO A 118 10.02 -5.16 6.11
C PRO A 118 9.39 -5.96 4.95
N LEU A 119 10.18 -6.21 3.90
CA LEU A 119 9.73 -6.96 2.72
C LEU A 119 9.60 -8.46 3.03
N GLU A 120 10.56 -9.03 3.76
CA GLU A 120 10.50 -10.43 4.21
C GLU A 120 9.34 -10.67 5.18
N ASP A 121 8.99 -9.69 6.02
CA ASP A 121 7.81 -9.78 6.88
C ASP A 121 6.52 -9.87 6.06
N CYS A 122 6.41 -9.06 5.01
CA CYS A 122 5.29 -9.12 4.08
C CYS A 122 5.26 -10.45 3.32
N TYR A 123 6.42 -10.98 2.92
CA TYR A 123 6.52 -12.31 2.28
C TYR A 123 6.09 -13.43 3.22
N SER A 124 6.52 -13.39 4.49
CA SER A 124 6.09 -14.34 5.51
C SER A 124 4.58 -14.29 5.75
N ALA A 125 3.96 -13.11 5.67
CA ALA A 125 2.52 -12.97 5.77
C ALA A 125 1.78 -13.50 4.52
N LEU A 126 2.36 -13.30 3.32
CA LEU A 126 1.81 -13.83 2.07
C LEU A 126 1.80 -15.37 2.06
N THR A 127 2.94 -16.00 2.39
CA THR A 127 3.06 -17.46 2.39
C THR A 127 2.17 -18.09 3.47
N TRP A 128 2.09 -17.47 4.65
CA TRP A 128 1.16 -17.89 5.68
C TRP A 128 -0.30 -17.78 5.22
N LEU A 129 -0.68 -16.68 4.58
CA LEU A 129 -2.04 -16.46 4.09
C LEU A 129 -2.42 -17.52 3.04
N ALA A 130 -1.49 -17.83 2.12
CA ALA A 130 -1.69 -18.85 1.09
C ALA A 130 -1.82 -20.28 1.66
N ALA A 131 -1.28 -20.53 2.85
CA ALA A 131 -1.37 -21.82 3.52
C ALA A 131 -2.65 -22.00 4.35
N LEU A 132 -3.50 -20.98 4.49
CA LEU A 132 -4.74 -21.11 5.25
C LEU A 132 -5.73 -22.02 4.52
N PRO A 133 -6.36 -23.02 5.20
CA PRO A 133 -7.36 -23.89 4.56
C PRO A 133 -8.57 -23.14 3.98
N SER A 134 -8.84 -21.93 4.50
CA SER A 134 -9.93 -21.08 4.05
C SER A 134 -9.57 -20.16 2.87
N VAL A 135 -8.33 -20.22 2.38
CA VAL A 135 -7.84 -19.38 1.28
C VAL A 135 -7.56 -20.24 0.06
N ASP A 136 -8.06 -19.79 -1.08
CA ASP A 136 -7.70 -20.32 -2.39
C ASP A 136 -6.37 -19.69 -2.83
N PRO A 137 -5.27 -20.45 -2.92
CA PRO A 137 -3.94 -19.91 -3.20
C PRO A 137 -3.81 -19.25 -4.58
N ASP A 138 -4.66 -19.63 -5.54
CA ASP A 138 -4.66 -19.06 -6.89
C ASP A 138 -5.45 -17.74 -6.96
N ARG A 139 -6.09 -17.34 -5.85
CA ARG A 139 -6.95 -16.15 -5.77
C ARG A 139 -6.53 -15.27 -4.60
N ILE A 140 -5.24 -14.93 -4.56
CA ILE A 140 -4.66 -14.02 -3.58
C ILE A 140 -4.20 -12.75 -4.27
N ALA A 141 -4.79 -11.61 -3.91
CA ALA A 141 -4.23 -10.31 -4.28
C ALA A 141 -3.30 -9.81 -3.17
N ILE A 142 -2.32 -8.98 -3.56
CA ILE A 142 -1.54 -8.16 -2.63
C ILE A 142 -1.87 -6.69 -2.87
N GLY A 143 -1.81 -5.86 -1.84
CA GLY A 143 -2.06 -4.44 -2.01
C GLY A 143 -1.59 -3.62 -0.84
N GLY A 144 -1.49 -2.32 -1.04
CA GLY A 144 -1.08 -1.41 0.00
C GLY A 144 -1.13 0.04 -0.42
N ALA A 145 -0.93 0.90 0.57
CA ALA A 145 -0.99 2.35 0.40
C ALA A 145 0.37 3.02 0.68
N SER A 146 0.77 3.99 -0.13
CA SER A 146 2.02 4.74 0.07
C SER A 146 3.24 3.79 0.12
N ALA A 147 4.07 3.85 1.16
CA ALA A 147 5.14 2.87 1.39
C ALA A 147 4.67 1.41 1.42
N GLY A 148 3.45 1.14 1.88
CA GLY A 148 2.86 -0.20 1.80
C GLY A 148 2.53 -0.63 0.38
N GLY A 149 2.13 0.32 -0.49
CA GLY A 149 2.00 0.09 -1.92
C GLY A 149 3.35 -0.17 -2.59
N GLY A 150 4.40 0.53 -2.15
CA GLY A 150 5.78 0.24 -2.52
C GLY A 150 6.23 -1.16 -2.13
N LEU A 151 5.94 -1.58 -0.89
CA LEU A 151 6.19 -2.96 -0.43
C LEU A 151 5.37 -3.98 -1.22
N ALA A 152 4.12 -3.68 -1.60
CA ALA A 152 3.31 -4.58 -2.41
C ALA A 152 3.92 -4.80 -3.80
N ALA A 153 4.42 -3.74 -4.46
CA ALA A 153 5.13 -3.86 -5.73
C ALA A 153 6.44 -4.67 -5.57
N SER A 154 7.24 -4.38 -4.55
CA SER A 154 8.45 -5.18 -4.25
C SER A 154 8.14 -6.63 -3.89
N LEU A 155 7.01 -6.88 -3.23
CA LEU A 155 6.55 -8.23 -2.88
C LEU A 155 6.10 -9.00 -4.12
N ALA A 156 5.46 -8.34 -5.10
CA ALA A 156 5.13 -8.96 -6.38
C ALA A 156 6.39 -9.48 -7.09
N LEU A 157 7.45 -8.64 -7.11
CA LEU A 157 8.76 -8.99 -7.65
C LEU A 157 9.40 -10.17 -6.89
N LEU A 158 9.43 -10.09 -5.55
CA LEU A 158 9.99 -11.16 -4.72
C LEU A 158 9.24 -12.48 -4.87
N ALA A 159 7.91 -12.43 -4.94
CA ALA A 159 7.06 -13.60 -5.12
C ALA A 159 7.28 -14.26 -6.49
N ARG A 160 7.38 -13.46 -7.56
CA ARG A 160 7.77 -13.95 -8.90
C ARG A 160 9.14 -14.61 -8.87
N ASP A 161 10.13 -13.95 -8.26
CA ASP A 161 11.52 -14.41 -8.24
C ASP A 161 11.68 -15.71 -7.42
N ARG A 162 10.84 -15.94 -6.40
CA ARG A 162 10.85 -17.18 -5.58
C ARG A 162 9.94 -18.29 -6.12
N GLY A 163 8.84 -17.96 -6.77
CA GLY A 163 7.91 -18.91 -7.38
C GLY A 163 7.09 -19.77 -6.41
N GLU A 164 7.08 -19.46 -5.10
CA GLU A 164 6.34 -20.24 -4.09
C GLU A 164 4.85 -19.86 -4.00
N VAL A 165 4.53 -18.58 -4.19
CA VAL A 165 3.16 -18.04 -4.21
C VAL A 165 3.06 -17.07 -5.38
N ALA A 166 2.02 -17.19 -6.19
CA ALA A 166 1.76 -16.31 -7.32
C ALA A 166 0.53 -15.43 -7.01
N PRO A 167 0.71 -14.15 -6.62
CA PRO A 167 -0.43 -13.25 -6.46
C PRO A 167 -1.21 -13.13 -7.77
N ALA A 168 -2.54 -13.10 -7.68
CA ALA A 168 -3.44 -12.89 -8.81
C ALA A 168 -3.47 -11.42 -9.28
N ALA A 169 -3.12 -10.48 -8.39
CA ALA A 169 -3.14 -9.05 -8.65
C ALA A 169 -2.32 -8.25 -7.63
N GLN A 170 -1.90 -7.05 -8.02
CA GLN A 170 -1.32 -6.03 -7.14
C GLN A 170 -2.15 -4.73 -7.15
N LEU A 171 -2.68 -4.34 -5.99
CA LEU A 171 -3.44 -3.10 -5.78
C LEU A 171 -2.53 -2.03 -5.17
N LEU A 172 -2.05 -1.10 -5.99
CA LEU A 172 -1.04 -0.11 -5.62
C LEU A 172 -1.69 1.27 -5.45
N VAL A 173 -1.89 1.69 -4.19
CA VAL A 173 -2.54 2.96 -3.86
C VAL A 173 -1.47 4.02 -3.55
N TYR A 174 -1.33 5.00 -4.45
CA TYR A 174 -0.32 6.07 -4.49
C TYR A 174 1.06 5.59 -4.00
N PRO A 175 1.59 4.49 -4.57
CA PRO A 175 2.71 3.75 -4.01
C PRO A 175 4.02 4.56 -4.00
N MET A 176 4.85 4.34 -2.98
CA MET A 176 6.21 4.90 -2.93
C MET A 176 7.15 3.93 -3.68
N LEU A 177 7.51 4.25 -4.92
CA LEU A 177 8.12 3.30 -5.87
C LEU A 177 9.56 3.63 -6.28
N ASP A 178 9.97 4.89 -6.24
CA ASP A 178 11.27 5.33 -6.77
C ASP A 178 12.05 6.19 -5.77
N ASP A 179 13.19 5.69 -5.28
CA ASP A 179 14.07 6.45 -4.40
C ASP A 179 14.71 7.66 -5.10
N ARG A 180 14.74 7.72 -6.44
CA ARG A 180 15.31 8.86 -7.17
C ARG A 180 14.48 10.13 -7.01
N THR A 181 13.22 10.04 -6.56
CA THR A 181 12.43 11.25 -6.25
C THR A 181 13.04 12.08 -5.13
N VAL A 182 13.92 11.53 -4.28
CA VAL A 182 14.64 12.30 -3.25
C VAL A 182 15.67 13.29 -3.82
N HIS A 183 16.09 13.09 -5.08
CA HIS A 183 17.09 13.91 -5.77
C HIS A 183 16.52 14.81 -6.87
N ARG A 184 15.25 14.60 -7.24
CA ARG A 184 14.58 15.37 -8.30
C ARG A 184 14.29 16.79 -7.83
N ARG A 185 14.90 17.77 -8.49
CA ARG A 185 14.62 19.19 -8.23
C ARG A 185 13.27 19.57 -8.82
N GLY A 186 12.58 20.53 -8.21
CA GLY A 186 11.33 21.08 -8.72
C GLY A 186 10.07 20.29 -8.37
N LEU A 187 10.18 19.19 -7.60
CA LEU A 187 9.02 18.47 -7.06
C LEU A 187 8.36 19.18 -5.86
N ASP A 188 8.92 20.32 -5.41
CA ASP A 188 8.30 21.11 -4.35
C ASP A 188 7.01 21.78 -4.86
N ASN A 189 5.89 21.10 -4.62
CA ASN A 189 4.58 21.61 -4.95
C ASN A 189 3.86 22.08 -3.67
N PRO A 190 3.39 23.35 -3.60
CA PRO A 190 2.59 23.83 -2.48
C PRO A 190 1.29 23.06 -2.24
N GLY A 191 0.84 22.27 -3.23
CA GLY A 191 -0.28 21.36 -3.17
C GLY A 191 -0.04 20.11 -2.31
N HIS A 192 1.22 19.69 -2.12
CA HIS A 192 1.54 18.48 -1.35
C HIS A 192 1.04 18.56 0.10
N ARG A 193 0.52 17.44 0.59
CA ARG A 193 -0.02 17.24 1.95
C ARG A 193 0.39 15.87 2.44
N LEU A 194 0.51 15.72 3.77
CA LEU A 194 1.00 14.55 4.50
C LEU A 194 2.44 14.14 4.21
N TRP A 195 2.79 14.00 2.94
CA TRP A 195 4.08 13.55 2.46
C TRP A 195 4.72 14.62 1.58
N ASN A 196 6.01 14.87 1.80
CA ASN A 196 6.80 15.81 1.02
C ASN A 196 8.20 15.24 0.77
N GLN A 197 9.01 15.93 -0.03
CA GLN A 197 10.36 15.47 -0.36
C GLN A 197 11.27 15.23 0.86
N SER A 198 11.12 16.03 1.93
CA SER A 198 11.92 15.88 3.15
C SER A 198 11.58 14.58 3.89
N SER A 199 10.29 14.29 4.07
CA SER A 199 9.83 13.00 4.61
C SER A 199 10.19 11.84 3.69
N ASN A 200 10.08 12.02 2.37
CA ASN A 200 10.44 11.01 1.38
C ASN A 200 11.91 10.61 1.47
N LYS A 201 12.79 11.62 1.54
CA LYS A 201 14.23 11.43 1.74
C LYS A 201 14.50 10.64 3.01
N PHE A 202 13.87 11.02 4.12
CA PHE A 202 14.08 10.31 5.38
C PHE A 202 13.58 8.85 5.32
N GLY A 203 12.40 8.62 4.74
CA GLY A 203 11.84 7.27 4.55
C GLY A 203 12.74 6.37 3.72
N TRP A 204 13.15 6.83 2.53
CA TRP A 204 14.07 6.07 1.67
C TRP A 204 15.43 5.83 2.32
N THR A 205 16.03 6.83 2.97
CA THR A 205 17.31 6.65 3.67
C THR A 205 17.20 5.61 4.80
N ALA A 206 16.13 5.66 5.59
CA ALA A 206 15.94 4.71 6.69
C ALA A 206 15.65 3.29 6.18
N TYR A 207 14.85 3.17 5.12
CA TYR A 207 14.48 1.88 4.54
C TYR A 207 15.66 1.20 3.84
N LEU A 208 16.40 1.93 3.00
CA LEU A 208 17.49 1.34 2.22
C LEU A 208 18.71 1.01 3.08
N GLY A 209 19.09 1.88 4.04
CA GLY A 209 20.37 1.75 4.71
C GLY A 209 21.50 1.67 3.67
N ASP A 210 22.26 0.58 3.69
CA ASP A 210 23.35 0.29 2.73
C ASP A 210 22.93 -0.68 1.61
N ALA A 211 21.64 -1.01 1.48
CA ALA A 211 21.15 -1.94 0.47
C ALA A 211 21.31 -1.40 -0.96
N ASP A 212 21.56 -2.30 -1.91
CA ASP A 212 21.59 -1.96 -3.34
C ASP A 212 20.18 -1.55 -3.82
N PRO A 213 19.99 -0.29 -4.25
CA PRO A 213 18.70 0.17 -4.74
C PRO A 213 18.23 -0.61 -5.98
N ALA A 214 19.13 -1.15 -6.81
CA ALA A 214 18.77 -1.90 -8.01
C ALA A 214 17.93 -3.15 -7.69
N VAL A 215 18.08 -3.69 -6.48
CA VAL A 215 17.32 -4.85 -5.99
C VAL A 215 16.17 -4.39 -5.08
N ALA A 216 16.42 -3.45 -4.17
CA ALA A 216 15.49 -3.08 -3.12
C ALA A 216 14.32 -2.16 -3.57
N VAL A 217 14.50 -1.41 -4.66
CA VAL A 217 13.54 -0.40 -5.11
C VAL A 217 12.78 -0.92 -6.34
N PRO A 218 11.44 -0.99 -6.30
CA PRO A 218 10.66 -1.62 -7.38
C PRO A 218 10.80 -0.87 -8.71
N ALA A 219 10.85 0.47 -8.70
CA ALA A 219 11.07 1.25 -9.92
C ALA A 219 12.52 1.18 -10.46
N ARG A 220 13.44 0.48 -9.80
CA ARG A 220 14.79 0.22 -10.32
C ARG A 220 14.96 -1.14 -10.97
N ARG A 221 14.05 -2.08 -10.72
CA ARG A 221 14.10 -3.42 -11.35
C ARG A 221 13.96 -3.29 -12.86
N GLU A 222 14.91 -3.81 -13.61
CA GLU A 222 14.92 -3.71 -15.08
C GLU A 222 13.80 -4.54 -15.72
N ASP A 223 13.66 -5.79 -15.26
CA ASP A 223 12.68 -6.74 -15.77
C ASP A 223 11.42 -6.80 -14.88
N LEU A 224 10.30 -6.34 -15.45
CA LEU A 224 8.98 -6.38 -14.84
C LEU A 224 8.06 -7.44 -15.48
N ALA A 225 8.55 -8.24 -16.44
CA ALA A 225 7.75 -9.27 -17.08
C ALA A 225 7.32 -10.36 -16.08
N GLY A 226 6.15 -10.94 -16.31
CA GLY A 226 5.60 -12.00 -15.45
C GLY A 226 5.10 -11.52 -14.08
N LEU A 227 5.07 -10.21 -13.82
CA LEU A 227 4.38 -9.67 -12.64
C LEU A 227 2.85 -9.79 -12.79
N PRO A 228 2.11 -9.86 -11.67
CA PRO A 228 0.66 -9.95 -11.72
C PRO A 228 0.03 -8.65 -12.21
N PRO A 229 -1.19 -8.72 -12.79
CA PRO A 229 -1.97 -7.55 -13.18
C PRO A 229 -2.03 -6.51 -12.07
N ALA A 230 -1.86 -5.25 -12.43
CA ALA A 230 -1.75 -4.15 -11.51
C ALA A 230 -2.91 -3.15 -11.64
N TRP A 231 -3.22 -2.49 -10.53
CA TRP A 231 -3.96 -1.24 -10.52
C TRP A 231 -3.14 -0.22 -9.77
N VAL A 232 -2.97 0.96 -10.36
CA VAL A 232 -2.20 2.07 -9.80
C VAL A 232 -3.11 3.29 -9.69
N GLY A 233 -3.37 3.76 -8.48
CA GLY A 233 -4.22 4.92 -8.24
C GLY A 233 -3.49 6.04 -7.53
N VAL A 234 -3.49 7.27 -8.04
CA VAL A 234 -2.73 8.39 -7.47
C VAL A 234 -3.42 9.73 -7.69
N GLY A 235 -3.20 10.69 -6.79
CA GLY A 235 -3.65 12.07 -6.99
C GLY A 235 -2.63 12.92 -7.76
N ASP A 236 -3.07 13.88 -8.57
CA ASP A 236 -2.16 14.78 -9.31
C ASP A 236 -1.44 15.84 -8.44
N LEU A 237 -1.85 15.99 -7.18
CA LEU A 237 -1.17 16.78 -6.15
C LEU A 237 -0.43 15.88 -5.15
N ASP A 238 -0.07 14.67 -5.57
CA ASP A 238 0.80 13.76 -4.84
C ASP A 238 2.26 13.89 -5.32
N LEU A 239 3.21 13.70 -4.40
CA LEU A 239 4.62 13.62 -4.72
C LEU A 239 4.92 12.43 -5.65
N PHE A 240 4.17 11.33 -5.49
CA PHE A 240 4.42 10.08 -6.21
C PHE A 240 3.77 10.01 -7.59
N HIS A 241 2.95 10.98 -7.96
CA HIS A 241 2.20 10.99 -9.22
C HIS A 241 3.05 10.58 -10.44
N ASP A 242 4.18 11.25 -10.66
CA ASP A 242 4.99 10.99 -11.85
C ASP A 242 5.75 9.65 -11.79
N GLU A 243 6.15 9.18 -10.60
CA GLU A 243 6.80 7.86 -10.47
C GLU A 243 5.80 6.71 -10.63
N ASP A 244 4.56 6.89 -10.15
CA ASP A 244 3.46 5.94 -10.28
C ASP A 244 3.09 5.73 -11.75
N LEU A 245 2.91 6.84 -12.49
CA LEU A 245 2.64 6.78 -13.92
C LEU A 245 3.81 6.14 -14.69
N ALA A 246 5.05 6.50 -14.36
CA ALA A 246 6.21 5.92 -15.00
C ALA A 246 6.33 4.40 -14.75
N TYR A 247 6.00 3.93 -13.54
CA TYR A 247 6.01 2.50 -13.23
C TYR A 247 4.89 1.76 -13.95
N ALA A 248 3.67 2.32 -13.99
CA ALA A 248 2.54 1.76 -14.72
C ALA A 248 2.83 1.60 -16.22
N GLU A 249 3.45 2.60 -16.85
CA GLU A 249 3.85 2.51 -18.26
C GLU A 249 4.91 1.43 -18.48
N ARG A 250 5.84 1.24 -17.54
CA ARG A 250 6.83 0.16 -17.62
C ARG A 250 6.24 -1.23 -17.43
N LEU A 251 5.24 -1.38 -16.56
CA LEU A 251 4.47 -2.63 -16.45
C LEU A 251 3.81 -2.98 -17.79
N LYS A 252 3.10 -2.02 -18.40
CA LYS A 252 2.46 -2.21 -19.71
C LYS A 252 3.49 -2.56 -20.80
N ALA A 253 4.63 -1.86 -20.83
CA ALA A 253 5.70 -2.12 -21.77
C ALA A 253 6.31 -3.53 -21.62
N ALA A 254 6.31 -4.09 -20.40
CA ALA A 254 6.72 -5.46 -20.11
C ALA A 254 5.60 -6.50 -20.34
N GLY A 255 4.45 -6.10 -20.89
CA GLY A 255 3.31 -6.98 -21.16
C GLY A 255 2.43 -7.29 -19.95
N VAL A 256 2.60 -6.57 -18.83
CA VAL A 256 1.78 -6.72 -17.62
C VAL A 256 0.55 -5.80 -17.72
N PRO A 257 -0.69 -6.33 -17.63
CA PRO A 257 -1.88 -5.49 -17.59
C PRO A 257 -1.83 -4.53 -16.40
N CYS A 258 -2.03 -3.24 -16.65
CA CYS A 258 -2.03 -2.22 -15.60
C CYS A 258 -3.13 -1.19 -15.84
N ASP A 259 -4.10 -1.14 -14.93
CA ASP A 259 -5.10 -0.08 -14.86
C ASP A 259 -4.51 1.11 -14.09
N VAL A 260 -4.80 2.34 -14.54
CA VAL A 260 -4.33 3.57 -13.89
C VAL A 260 -5.50 4.50 -13.60
N GLU A 261 -5.57 5.01 -12.38
CA GLU A 261 -6.54 6.02 -11.97
C GLU A 261 -5.83 7.25 -11.42
N VAL A 262 -5.96 8.38 -12.12
CA VAL A 262 -5.47 9.67 -11.65
C VAL A 262 -6.64 10.50 -11.12
N VAL A 263 -6.55 10.92 -9.87
CA VAL A 263 -7.58 11.74 -9.22
C VAL A 263 -7.15 13.21 -9.22
N GLU A 264 -7.80 14.00 -10.08
CA GLU A 264 -7.51 15.43 -10.23
C GLU A 264 -7.75 16.21 -8.93
N GLY A 265 -6.77 17.03 -8.55
CA GLY A 265 -6.76 17.84 -7.34
C GLY A 265 -6.66 17.05 -6.02
N ALA A 266 -6.35 15.76 -6.07
CA ALA A 266 -6.16 14.93 -4.89
C ALA A 266 -4.69 14.91 -4.42
N PHE A 267 -4.51 14.97 -3.10
CA PHE A 267 -3.21 14.93 -2.44
C PHE A 267 -2.97 13.57 -1.80
N HIS A 268 -1.74 13.30 -1.37
CA HIS A 268 -1.36 12.02 -0.75
C HIS A 268 -2.26 11.61 0.43
N GLY A 269 -2.81 10.39 0.37
CA GLY A 269 -3.66 9.83 1.44
C GLY A 269 -5.03 10.49 1.61
N PHE A 270 -5.55 11.17 0.58
CA PHE A 270 -6.83 11.89 0.64
C PHE A 270 -8.02 11.02 1.05
N ASP A 271 -8.05 9.77 0.60
CA ASP A 271 -9.10 8.78 0.83
C ASP A 271 -9.07 8.23 2.26
N GLY A 272 -7.90 8.10 2.86
CA GLY A 272 -7.74 7.81 4.28
C GLY A 272 -8.19 8.97 5.19
N ILE A 273 -7.91 10.22 4.80
CA ILE A 273 -8.30 11.40 5.58
C ILE A 273 -9.80 11.72 5.46
N LEU A 274 -10.34 11.61 4.24
CA LEU A 274 -11.73 11.91 3.92
C LEU A 274 -12.42 10.69 3.32
N PRO A 275 -12.58 9.59 4.09
CA PRO A 275 -13.13 8.36 3.55
C PRO A 275 -14.57 8.50 3.08
N LYS A 276 -15.31 9.51 3.56
CA LYS A 276 -16.72 9.75 3.18
C LYS A 276 -16.90 10.75 2.03
N ALA A 277 -15.83 11.36 1.53
CA ALA A 277 -15.94 12.23 0.36
C ALA A 277 -16.33 11.42 -0.88
N SER A 278 -17.06 12.04 -1.83
CA SER A 278 -17.53 11.34 -3.03
C SER A 278 -16.34 10.83 -3.84
N VAL A 279 -15.32 11.65 -4.03
CA VAL A 279 -14.10 11.27 -4.74
C VAL A 279 -13.38 10.07 -4.09
N SER A 280 -13.33 10.01 -2.76
CA SER A 280 -12.71 8.89 -2.02
C SER A 280 -13.52 7.60 -2.12
N GLN A 281 -14.86 7.71 -2.20
CA GLN A 281 -15.73 6.56 -2.39
C GLN A 281 -15.61 5.99 -3.81
N GLN A 282 -15.56 6.86 -4.83
CA GLN A 282 -15.33 6.46 -6.22
C GLN A 282 -13.97 5.76 -6.39
N PHE A 283 -12.92 6.33 -5.78
CA PHE A 283 -11.59 5.73 -5.77
C PHE A 283 -11.59 4.34 -5.12
N PHE A 284 -12.28 4.17 -3.98
CA PHE A 284 -12.45 2.85 -3.36
C PHE A 284 -13.28 1.88 -4.22
N ASP A 285 -14.32 2.36 -4.90
CA ASP A 285 -15.16 1.53 -5.78
C ASP A 285 -14.35 0.99 -6.96
N SER A 286 -13.44 1.79 -7.50
CA SER A 286 -12.47 1.36 -8.53
C SER A 286 -11.52 0.28 -8.03
N GLN A 287 -10.93 0.46 -6.84
CA GLN A 287 -10.10 -0.57 -6.19
C GLN A 287 -10.87 -1.90 -6.06
N CYS A 288 -12.13 -1.83 -5.60
CA CYS A 288 -13.00 -3.00 -5.50
C CYS A 288 -13.29 -3.63 -6.85
N ALA A 289 -13.55 -2.82 -7.89
CA ALA A 289 -13.84 -3.32 -9.23
C ALA A 289 -12.65 -4.09 -9.82
N MET A 290 -11.42 -3.61 -9.61
CA MET A 290 -10.23 -4.34 -10.03
C MET A 290 -10.06 -5.65 -9.25
N LEU A 291 -10.14 -5.61 -7.92
CA LEU A 291 -10.02 -6.81 -7.10
C LEU A 291 -11.10 -7.84 -7.44
N GLN A 292 -12.33 -7.41 -7.71
CA GLN A 292 -13.41 -8.31 -8.11
C GLN A 292 -13.13 -9.01 -9.44
N ARG A 293 -12.51 -8.32 -10.42
CA ARG A 293 -12.09 -8.95 -11.68
C ARG A 293 -10.94 -9.93 -11.45
N ALA A 294 -9.92 -9.52 -10.72
CA ALA A 294 -8.71 -10.31 -10.51
C ALA A 294 -8.94 -11.56 -9.64
N LEU A 295 -9.88 -11.48 -8.69
CA LEU A 295 -10.20 -12.56 -7.76
C LEU A 295 -11.42 -13.39 -8.21
N ALA A 296 -11.94 -13.17 -9.41
CA ALA A 296 -12.99 -14.01 -9.96
C ALA A 296 -12.48 -15.46 -10.11
N PRO A 297 -13.32 -16.48 -9.90
CA PRO A 297 -12.96 -17.85 -10.25
C PRO A 297 -12.57 -17.93 -11.73
N ALA A 298 -11.59 -18.76 -12.07
CA ALA A 298 -11.31 -19.08 -13.46
C ALA A 298 -12.60 -19.60 -14.14
N ALA A 299 -12.87 -19.17 -15.37
CA ALA A 299 -13.95 -19.72 -16.15
C ALA A 299 -13.69 -21.22 -16.35
N ALA A 300 -14.64 -22.06 -15.93
CA ALA A 300 -14.59 -23.51 -16.08
C ALA A 300 -14.69 -23.95 -17.54
#